data_AF-A0A8D0GRJ5-F1
#
_entry.id   AF-A0A8D0GRJ5-F1
#
_cell.length_a   1.000
_cell.length_b   1.000
_cell.length_c   1.000
_cell.angle_alpha   90.00
_cell.angle_beta   90.00
_cell.angle_gamma   90.00
#
_symmetry.space_group_name_H-M   'P 1'
#
loop_
_entity.id
_entity.type
_entity.pdbx_description
1 polymer ?
#
loop_
_entity_poly.entity_id
_entity_poly.type
_entity_poly.pdbx_seq_one_letter_code
_entity_poly.pdbx_strand_id
1 'polypeptide(L)'
;MCETFCCRLIVASRFHPAPLLVSLLEFVAPSRPFVAYCQYKEPLLECYTKLREKGGVVNLKLSETWLRNYQVLPERSHPKLMMSGGGGYLLSGITVVNESVKSDASHVEAQTEEPTSKKRRLQELHC
;
A
#
# COMPACT_ATOMS: atom_id res chain seq x y z
N MET A 1 -27.33 2.67 18.23
CA MET A 1 -25.97 2.38 18.70
C MET A 1 -24.96 2.70 17.59
N CYS A 2 -24.82 3.99 17.24
CA CYS A 2 -23.74 4.48 16.36
C CYS A 2 -22.72 5.19 17.24
N GLU A 3 -21.98 4.43 18.04
CA GLU A 3 -20.90 5.01 18.85
C GLU A 3 -19.67 5.22 17.95
N THR A 4 -19.39 6.49 17.66
CA THR A 4 -18.04 7.08 17.54
C THR A 4 -17.04 6.51 16.53
N PHE A 5 -17.41 5.68 15.56
CA PHE A 5 -16.45 5.25 14.53
C PHE A 5 -16.27 6.29 13.43
N CYS A 6 -15.01 6.56 13.09
CA CYS A 6 -14.67 7.56 12.09
C CYS A 6 -15.11 7.11 10.69
N CYS A 7 -15.75 8.01 9.94
CA CYS A 7 -16.27 7.70 8.61
C CYS A 7 -15.18 7.65 7.53
N ARG A 8 -14.04 8.33 7.70
CA ARG A 8 -12.91 8.36 6.75
C ARG A 8 -11.63 8.73 7.49
N LEU A 9 -10.49 8.27 7.01
CA LEU A 9 -9.18 8.61 7.58
C LEU A 9 -8.26 9.25 6.54
N ILE A 10 -7.65 10.37 6.89
CA ILE A 10 -6.65 11.05 6.05
C ILE A 10 -5.40 11.27 6.91
N VAL A 11 -4.25 10.80 6.44
CA VAL A 11 -2.97 10.97 7.12
C VAL A 11 -2.02 11.72 6.19
N ALA A 12 -1.63 12.93 6.60
CA ALA A 12 -0.60 13.71 5.92
C ALA A 12 0.32 14.30 6.99
N SER A 13 1.43 13.62 7.27
CA SER A 13 2.37 14.03 8.31
C SER A 13 3.81 13.91 7.83
N ARG A 14 4.74 14.54 8.56
CA ARG A 14 6.18 14.39 8.34
C ARG A 14 6.77 13.18 9.06
N PHE A 15 5.95 12.43 9.80
CA PHE A 15 6.35 11.23 10.51
C PHE A 15 6.22 10.00 9.61
N HIS A 16 6.85 8.91 10.03
CA HIS A 16 6.73 7.65 9.31
C HIS A 16 5.27 7.14 9.33
N PRO A 17 4.65 6.85 8.17
CA PRO A 17 3.21 6.59 8.08
C PRO A 17 2.78 5.23 8.66
N ALA A 18 3.68 4.25 8.77
CA ALA A 18 3.31 2.88 9.17
C ALA A 18 2.68 2.77 10.57
N PRO A 19 3.31 3.24 11.67
CA PRO A 19 2.73 3.13 13.00
C PRO A 19 1.42 3.92 13.11
N LEU A 20 1.35 5.09 12.47
CA LEU A 20 0.15 5.92 12.45
C LEU A 20 -1.02 5.20 11.80
N LEU A 21 -0.82 4.60 10.61
CA LEU A 21 -1.88 3.87 9.92
C LEU A 21 -2.35 2.67 10.73
N VAL A 22 -1.44 1.87 11.29
CA VAL A 22 -1.79 0.65 12.03
C VAL A 22 -2.66 0.98 13.24
N SER A 23 -2.32 2.02 14.01
CA SER A 23 -3.09 2.44 15.19
C SER A 23 -4.37 3.18 14.83
N LEU A 24 -4.35 4.06 13.82
CA LEU A 24 -5.52 4.87 13.48
C LEU A 24 -6.61 4.09 12.75
N LEU A 25 -6.24 3.03 12.01
CA LEU A 25 -7.21 2.19 11.30
C LEU A 25 -8.17 1.45 12.23
N GLU A 26 -7.80 1.20 13.49
CA GLU A 26 -8.66 0.53 14.48
C GLU A 26 -9.86 1.40 14.89
N PHE A 27 -9.79 2.72 14.68
CA PHE A 27 -10.88 3.64 14.96
C PHE A 27 -11.78 3.92 13.75
N VAL A 28 -11.50 3.31 12.60
CA VAL A 28 -12.23 3.50 11.35
C VAL A 28 -13.26 2.39 11.17
N ALA A 29 -14.52 2.76 10.91
CA ALA A 29 -15.56 1.77 10.62
C ALA A 29 -15.20 0.93 9.37
N PRO A 30 -15.68 -0.32 9.25
CA PRO A 30 -15.53 -1.08 8.02
C PRO A 30 -16.24 -0.41 6.84
N SER A 31 -15.80 -0.73 5.63
CA SER A 31 -16.28 -0.17 4.36
C SER A 31 -16.02 1.34 4.24
N ARG A 32 -14.93 1.85 4.81
CA ARG A 32 -14.59 3.28 4.76
C ARG A 32 -13.23 3.51 4.09
N PRO A 33 -13.13 4.53 3.22
CA PRO A 33 -11.88 4.83 2.55
C PRO A 33 -10.89 5.49 3.52
N PHE A 34 -9.62 5.16 3.35
CA PHE A 34 -8.51 5.86 3.96
C PHE A 34 -7.47 6.27 2.92
N VAL A 35 -6.76 7.36 3.21
CA VAL A 35 -5.68 7.88 2.37
C VAL A 35 -4.52 8.31 3.24
N ALA A 36 -3.31 7.91 2.86
CA ALA A 36 -2.06 8.35 3.47
C ALA A 36 -1.15 8.99 2.43
N TYR A 37 -0.67 10.19 2.73
CA TYR A 37 0.28 10.94 1.95
C TYR A 37 1.69 10.83 2.55
N CYS A 38 2.69 10.65 1.69
CA CYS A 38 4.09 10.79 2.04
C CYS A 38 4.88 11.42 0.89
N GLN A 39 5.91 12.18 1.22
CA GLN A 39 6.81 12.76 0.20
C GLN A 39 7.63 11.69 -0.52
N TYR A 40 7.98 10.61 0.19
CA TYR A 40 8.82 9.53 -0.30
C TYR A 40 7.99 8.27 -0.55
N LYS A 41 8.41 7.44 -1.52
CA LYS A 41 7.67 6.25 -1.94
C LYS A 41 7.93 5.07 -1.02
N GLU A 42 9.16 4.94 -0.54
CA GLU A 42 9.67 3.82 0.25
C GLU A 42 8.86 3.61 1.54
N PRO A 43 8.52 4.66 2.33
CA PRO A 43 7.71 4.49 3.52
C PRO A 43 6.28 3.99 3.22
N LEU A 44 5.70 4.41 2.10
CA LEU A 44 4.36 3.94 1.70
C LEU A 44 4.38 2.51 1.19
N LEU A 45 5.48 2.08 0.57
CA LEU A 45 5.64 0.69 0.14
C LEU A 45 5.75 -0.24 1.35
N GLU A 46 6.51 0.16 2.38
CA GLU A 46 6.55 -0.55 3.65
C GLU A 46 5.17 -0.62 4.31
N CYS A 47 4.42 0.49 4.32
CA CYS A 47 3.04 0.52 4.81
C CYS A 47 2.14 -0.43 4.05
N TYR A 48 2.26 -0.48 2.72
CA TYR A 48 1.46 -1.35 1.86
C TYR A 48 1.66 -2.83 2.24
N THR A 49 2.91 -3.26 2.44
CA THR A 49 3.22 -4.63 2.85
C THR A 49 2.68 -4.94 4.25
N LYS A 50 2.90 -4.04 5.23
CA LYS A 50 2.37 -4.21 6.59
C LYS A 50 0.84 -4.28 6.64
N LEU A 51 0.16 -3.48 5.80
CA LEU A 51 -1.29 -3.49 5.67
C LEU A 51 -1.81 -4.78 5.02
N ARG A 52 -1.07 -5.32 4.04
CA ARG A 52 -1.35 -6.63 3.45
C ARG A 52 -1.21 -7.76 4.46
N GLU A 53 -0.19 -7.71 5.31
CA GLU A 53 0.05 -8.70 6.36
C GLU A 53 -0.97 -8.61 7.50
N LYS A 54 -1.31 -7.41 7.98
CA LYS A 54 -2.31 -7.20 9.04
C LYS A 54 -3.72 -7.63 8.58
N GLY A 55 -4.04 -7.46 7.30
CA GLY A 55 -5.39 -7.67 6.77
C GLY A 55 -6.35 -6.53 7.14
N GLY A 56 -7.65 -6.75 6.94
CA GLY A 56 -8.67 -5.73 7.24
C GLY A 56 -8.72 -4.53 6.28
N VAL A 57 -8.00 -4.59 5.15
CA VAL A 57 -8.03 -3.56 4.10
C VAL A 57 -8.06 -4.18 2.70
N VAL A 58 -8.77 -3.54 1.78
CA VAL A 58 -8.91 -3.96 0.38
C VAL A 58 -8.68 -2.79 -0.56
N ASN A 59 -8.50 -3.10 -1.84
CA ASN A 59 -8.29 -2.12 -2.92
C ASN A 59 -7.13 -1.16 -2.62
N LEU A 60 -6.04 -1.69 -2.05
CA LEU A 60 -4.83 -0.89 -1.77
C LEU A 60 -4.22 -0.42 -3.08
N LYS A 61 -4.07 0.89 -3.23
CA LYS A 61 -3.51 1.55 -4.41
C LYS A 61 -2.49 2.58 -4.00
N LEU A 62 -1.25 2.38 -4.46
CA LEU A 62 -0.20 3.39 -4.42
C LEU A 62 -0.26 4.19 -5.73
N SER A 63 -0.36 5.52 -5.62
CA SER A 63 -0.50 6.42 -6.77
C SER A 63 0.37 7.66 -6.61
N GLU A 64 0.81 8.19 -7.75
CA GLU A 64 1.56 9.44 -7.87
C GLU A 64 0.85 10.32 -8.91
N THR A 65 0.80 11.62 -8.65
CA THR A 65 0.18 12.59 -9.55
C THR A 65 1.24 13.48 -10.19
N TRP A 66 1.25 13.50 -11.52
CA TRP A 66 2.15 14.34 -12.31
C TRP A 66 1.36 15.53 -12.86
N LEU A 67 1.76 16.74 -12.48
CA LEU A 67 1.10 17.97 -12.95
C LEU A 67 2.03 18.71 -13.93
N ARG A 68 1.53 18.98 -15.14
CA ARG A 68 2.24 19.75 -16.17
C ARG A 68 1.40 20.94 -16.58
N ASN A 69 1.92 22.14 -16.31
CA ASN A 69 1.27 23.37 -16.72
C ASN A 69 1.59 23.67 -18.19
N TYR A 70 0.59 24.07 -18.97
CA TYR A 70 0.76 24.50 -20.36
C TYR A 70 0.52 25.99 -20.49
N GLN A 71 1.29 26.65 -21.35
CA GLN A 71 1.03 28.01 -21.79
C GLN A 71 0.35 27.95 -23.14
N VAL A 72 -0.87 28.48 -23.22
CA VAL A 72 -1.65 28.52 -24.47
C VAL A 72 -1.72 29.97 -24.93
N LEU A 73 -0.97 30.27 -25.99
CA LEU A 73 -1.00 31.54 -26.71
C LEU A 73 -1.03 31.22 -28.22
N PRO A 74 -1.61 32.10 -29.06
CA PRO A 74 -1.59 31.93 -30.51
C PRO A 74 -0.15 31.69 -31.01
N GLU A 75 0.06 30.63 -31.80
CA GLU A 75 1.35 30.20 -32.37
C GLU A 75 2.51 29.98 -31.36
N ARG A 76 2.26 29.98 -30.05
CA ARG A 76 3.30 29.81 -29.00
C ARG A 76 2.85 28.87 -27.88
N SER A 77 2.10 27.83 -28.22
CA SER A 77 1.61 26.86 -27.24
C SER A 77 2.68 25.83 -26.87
N HIS A 78 3.13 25.85 -25.62
CA HIS A 78 4.16 24.94 -25.12
C HIS A 78 3.99 24.64 -23.62
N PRO A 79 4.49 23.48 -23.13
CA PRO A 79 4.52 23.20 -21.71
C PRO A 79 5.47 24.14 -20.98
N LYS A 80 5.08 24.62 -19.79
CA LYS A 80 5.98 25.35 -18.90
C LYS A 80 7.06 24.38 -18.38
N LEU A 81 8.31 24.85 -18.34
CA LEU A 81 9.49 24.01 -18.09
C LEU A 81 9.61 23.53 -16.62
N MET A 82 8.98 24.23 -15.68
CA MET A 82 9.04 23.87 -14.26
C MET A 82 8.06 22.73 -13.97
N MET A 83 8.59 21.52 -13.90
CA MET A 83 7.89 20.33 -13.42
C MET A 83 8.28 20.11 -11.96
N SER A 84 7.34 20.28 -11.04
CA SER A 84 7.55 19.92 -9.64
C SER A 84 7.47 18.39 -9.51
N GLY A 85 8.59 17.68 -9.67
CA GLY A 85 8.71 16.24 -9.41
C GLY A 85 8.60 15.85 -7.93
N GLY A 86 8.13 16.76 -7.07
CA GLY A 86 8.01 16.61 -5.62
C GLY A 86 6.57 16.60 -5.12
N GLY A 87 5.60 16.23 -5.96
CA GLY A 87 4.18 16.17 -5.59
C GLY A 87 3.82 15.11 -4.55
N GLY A 88 4.76 14.21 -4.25
CA GLY A 88 4.61 13.13 -3.29
C GLY A 88 3.72 11.99 -3.79
N TYR A 89 3.50 11.03 -2.88
CA TYR A 89 2.83 9.77 -3.17
C TYR A 89 1.62 9.60 -2.25
N LEU A 90 0.62 8.89 -2.76
CA LEU A 90 -0.63 8.58 -2.05
C LEU A 90 -0.85 7.08 -1.99
N LEU A 91 -1.00 6.55 -0.78
CA LEU A 91 -1.51 5.21 -0.52
C LEU A 91 -2.98 5.33 -0.14
N SER A 92 -3.85 4.67 -0.90
CA SER A 92 -5.30 4.67 -0.65
C SER A 92 -5.82 3.23 -0.53
N GLY A 93 -6.90 3.05 0.21
CA GLY A 93 -7.56 1.77 0.38
C GLY A 93 -8.90 1.89 1.07
N ILE A 94 -9.59 0.77 1.23
CA ILE A 94 -10.89 0.69 1.91
C ILE A 94 -10.74 -0.30 3.06
N THR A 95 -11.23 0.06 4.25
CA THR A 95 -11.26 -0.82 5.41
C THR A 95 -12.33 -1.90 5.23
N VAL A 96 -12.07 -3.10 5.73
CA VAL A 96 -13.04 -4.21 5.79
C VAL A 96 -12.97 -4.88 7.14
N VAL A 97 -14.03 -5.60 7.51
CA VAL A 97 -14.00 -6.44 8.70
C VAL A 97 -12.99 -7.55 8.45
N ASN A 98 -12.03 -7.70 9.36
CA ASN A 98 -11.10 -8.81 9.32
C ASN A 98 -11.80 -10.01 9.96
N GLU A 99 -12.07 -11.07 9.20
CA GLU A 99 -12.46 -12.34 9.79
C GLU A 99 -11.19 -12.92 10.43
N SER A 100 -11.03 -12.70 11.73
CA SER A 100 -10.04 -13.44 12.49
C SER A 100 -10.48 -14.91 12.46
N VAL A 101 -9.82 -15.70 11.64
CA VAL A 101 -9.87 -17.16 11.77
C VAL A 101 -9.33 -17.46 13.17
N LYS A 102 -10.22 -17.69 14.13
CA LYS A 102 -9.87 -18.32 15.39
C LYS A 102 -9.47 -19.75 15.05
N SER A 103 -8.17 -19.96 14.91
CA SER A 103 -7.58 -21.29 14.84
C SER A 103 -7.67 -21.93 16.22
N ASP A 104 -8.85 -22.43 16.60
CA ASP A 104 -8.93 -23.49 17.60
C ASP A 104 -8.44 -24.78 16.93
N ALA A 105 -7.13 -25.02 16.99
CA ALA A 105 -6.52 -26.26 16.49
C ALA A 105 -5.35 -26.67 17.39
N SER A 106 -5.68 -27.49 18.39
CA SER A 106 -4.74 -28.36 19.11
C SER A 106 -4.02 -29.31 18.14
N HIS A 107 -2.69 -29.25 18.16
CA HIS A 107 -1.73 -30.37 18.08
C HIS A 107 -2.23 -31.71 17.51
N VAL A 108 -1.78 -32.08 16.30
CA VAL A 108 -1.21 -33.41 16.01
C VAL A 108 -0.06 -33.23 15.02
N GLU A 109 1.12 -33.66 15.45
CA GLU A 109 2.37 -33.71 14.69
C GLU A 109 2.36 -34.89 13.69
N ALA A 110 3.00 -34.69 12.53
CA ALA A 110 3.64 -35.76 11.76
C ALA A 110 4.85 -35.18 11.01
N GLN A 111 5.98 -35.21 11.72
CA GLN A 111 7.38 -35.41 11.31
C GLN A 111 7.81 -35.21 9.83
N THR A 112 8.84 -34.35 9.70
CA THR A 112 10.14 -34.57 9.03
C THR A 112 10.19 -35.16 7.61
N GLU A 113 10.71 -34.38 6.64
CA GLU A 113 12.01 -34.67 5.97
C GLU A 113 12.42 -33.55 4.98
N GLU A 114 13.68 -33.12 5.10
CA GLU A 114 14.45 -32.30 4.16
C GLU A 114 14.87 -33.15 2.94
N PRO A 115 15.06 -32.60 1.72
CA PRO A 115 16.44 -32.50 1.24
C PRO A 115 16.76 -31.31 0.30
N THR A 116 17.90 -30.67 0.60
CA THR A 116 18.99 -30.22 -0.28
C THR A 116 18.78 -29.89 -1.78
N SER A 117 19.23 -28.68 -2.10
CA SER A 117 19.63 -28.09 -3.39
C SER A 117 20.42 -28.98 -4.37
N LYS A 118 20.02 -28.97 -5.65
CA LYS A 118 20.94 -29.17 -6.81
C LYS A 118 20.59 -28.25 -7.99
N LYS A 119 21.56 -27.41 -8.37
CA LYS A 119 21.63 -26.63 -9.62
C LYS A 119 21.48 -27.55 -10.85
N ARG A 120 20.80 -27.07 -11.90
CA ARG A 120 21.05 -27.52 -13.27
C ARG A 120 21.18 -26.33 -14.21
N ARG A 121 22.42 -26.05 -14.64
CA ARG A 121 22.74 -25.18 -15.77
C ARG A 121 22.87 -26.04 -17.03
N LEU A 122 22.10 -25.65 -18.06
CA LEU A 122 22.42 -25.53 -19.49
C LEU A 122 22.99 -26.71 -20.28
N GLN A 123 22.30 -27.07 -21.38
CA GLN A 123 22.98 -27.27 -22.66
C GLN A 123 22.04 -26.91 -23.83
N GLU A 124 22.56 -26.05 -24.70
CA GLU A 124 22.01 -25.60 -25.97
C GLU A 124 21.88 -26.78 -26.95
N LEU A 125 20.82 -26.79 -27.75
CA LEU A 125 20.82 -27.47 -29.05
C LEU A 125 20.20 -26.54 -30.09
N HIS A 126 21.06 -26.11 -31.01
CA HIS A 126 20.77 -25.46 -32.29
C HIS A 126 20.04 -26.44 -33.23
N CYS A 127 19.02 -25.96 -33.94
CA CYS A 127 18.69 -26.30 -35.33
C CYS A 127 18.10 -25.04 -35.98
#